data_AF-A0A1V5QLC9-F1
#
_entry.id   AF-A0A1V5QLC9-F1
#
_cell.length_a   1.000
_cell.length_b   1.000
_cell.length_c   1.000
_cell.angle_alpha   90.00
_cell.angle_beta   90.00
_cell.angle_gamma   90.00
#
_symmetry.space_group_name_H-M   'P 1'
#
loop_
_entity.id
_entity.type
_entity.pdbx_description
1 polymer ?
#
loop_
_entity_poly.entity_id
_entity_poly.type
_entity_poly.pdbx_seq_one_letter_code
_entity_poly.pdbx_strand_id
1 'polypeptide(L)'
;MAKKKAADTETAERALTAIEIATELRTITEAIIEAGGECDDDTLAALTSWQAALEVKAENIGLVERRIEAECEYFRKIEEAARSRRKARENTIIRLRKYLAGAMQMAGTKSIKRNDGLFSISLVNGRESVEIDDTAKIPMDLCEIVEVVKPRTDAIKERLTAGQEVPGAHLERGEPYVMIR
;
A
#
# COMPACT_ATOMS: atom_id res chain seq x y z
N MET A 1 49.13 -32.01 -9.58
CA MET A 1 48.65 -30.83 -10.33
C MET A 1 48.46 -31.20 -11.79
N ALA A 2 47.27 -31.70 -12.17
CA ALA A 2 46.72 -31.70 -13.54
C ALA A 2 45.39 -32.47 -13.48
N LYS A 3 44.37 -31.97 -14.20
CA LYS A 3 42.96 -32.42 -14.25
C LYS A 3 42.00 -31.81 -13.21
N LYS A 4 41.94 -30.47 -13.21
CA LYS A 4 40.71 -29.71 -12.94
C LYS A 4 40.25 -29.06 -14.27
N LYS A 5 39.84 -29.90 -15.23
CA LYS A 5 39.31 -29.45 -16.53
C LYS A 5 38.08 -30.29 -16.91
N ALA A 6 37.13 -30.30 -15.98
CA ALA A 6 35.76 -30.75 -16.17
C ALA A 6 34.84 -29.70 -15.51
N ALA A 7 35.14 -28.43 -15.75
CA ALA A 7 34.31 -27.31 -15.31
C ALA A 7 33.41 -26.92 -16.49
N ASP A 8 32.12 -27.09 -16.27
CA ASP A 8 31.04 -26.26 -16.82
C ASP A 8 30.83 -26.28 -18.34
N THR A 9 30.70 -27.48 -18.91
CA THR A 9 29.94 -27.68 -20.15
C THR A 9 28.62 -28.37 -19.83
N GLU A 10 27.76 -27.69 -19.10
CA GLU A 10 26.32 -27.98 -19.10
C GLU A 10 25.60 -26.65 -18.85
N THR A 11 25.52 -25.92 -19.97
CA THR A 11 24.49 -24.95 -20.32
C THR A 11 23.57 -24.52 -19.18
N ALA A 12 23.85 -23.34 -18.61
CA ALA A 12 22.81 -22.59 -17.93
C ALA A 12 21.70 -22.31 -18.95
N GLU A 13 20.62 -23.09 -18.92
CA GLU A 13 19.37 -22.74 -19.58
C GLU A 13 19.02 -21.32 -19.15
N ARG A 14 19.12 -20.39 -20.08
CA ARG A 14 18.91 -18.97 -19.82
C ARG A 14 17.49 -18.80 -19.32
N ALA A 15 17.32 -18.42 -18.05
CA ALA A 15 16.00 -18.23 -17.46
C ALA A 15 15.27 -17.09 -18.19
N LEU A 16 14.34 -17.45 -19.06
CA LEU A 16 13.55 -16.50 -19.85
C LEU A 16 12.61 -15.70 -18.95
N THR A 17 12.40 -14.44 -19.29
CA THR A 17 11.41 -13.58 -18.65
C THR A 17 10.02 -13.89 -19.19
N ALA A 18 8.97 -13.59 -18.40
CA ALA A 18 7.59 -13.77 -18.87
C ALA A 18 7.30 -12.93 -20.13
N ILE A 19 7.97 -11.79 -20.27
CA ILE A 19 7.86 -10.91 -21.44
C ILE A 19 8.49 -11.58 -22.68
N GLU A 20 9.66 -12.18 -22.54
CA GLU A 20 10.31 -12.91 -23.65
C GLU A 20 9.46 -14.11 -24.08
N ILE A 21 8.97 -14.92 -23.13
CA ILE A 21 8.07 -16.05 -23.43
C ILE A 21 6.80 -15.58 -24.16
N ALA A 22 6.16 -14.50 -23.69
CA ALA A 22 4.98 -13.94 -24.33
C ALA A 22 5.28 -13.38 -25.74
N THR A 23 6.49 -12.86 -25.95
CA THR A 23 6.93 -12.36 -27.26
C THR A 23 7.07 -13.53 -28.25
N GLU A 24 7.67 -14.63 -27.83
CA GLU A 24 7.81 -15.83 -28.67
C GLU A 24 6.46 -16.51 -28.97
N LEU A 25 5.55 -16.53 -28.00
CA LEU A 25 4.18 -17.01 -28.26
C LEU A 25 3.47 -16.15 -29.31
N ARG A 26 3.68 -14.84 -29.25
CA ARG A 26 3.10 -13.90 -30.19
C ARG A 26 3.70 -14.08 -31.59
N THR A 27 5.01 -14.23 -31.73
CA THR A 27 5.66 -14.44 -33.04
C THR A 27 5.19 -15.73 -33.70
N ILE A 28 5.07 -16.82 -32.94
CA ILE A 28 4.52 -18.10 -33.45
C ILE A 28 3.06 -17.92 -33.89
N THR A 29 2.25 -17.22 -33.10
CA THR A 29 0.85 -16.96 -33.45
C THR A 29 0.73 -16.11 -34.73
N GLU A 30 1.58 -15.09 -34.88
CA GLU A 30 1.65 -14.26 -36.09
C GLU A 30 2.05 -15.10 -37.31
N ALA A 31 3.06 -15.99 -37.19
CA ALA A 31 3.47 -16.88 -38.26
C ALA A 31 2.36 -17.84 -38.72
N ILE A 32 1.56 -18.37 -37.79
CA ILE A 32 0.40 -19.22 -38.10
C ILE A 32 -0.66 -18.43 -38.88
N ILE A 33 -0.90 -17.16 -38.51
CA ILE A 33 -1.85 -16.30 -39.21
C ILE A 33 -1.36 -16.01 -40.64
N GLU A 34 -0.07 -15.72 -40.82
CA GLU A 34 0.53 -15.48 -42.14
C GLU A 34 0.49 -16.72 -43.04
N ALA A 35 0.63 -17.92 -42.46
CA ALA A 35 0.47 -19.19 -43.15
C ALA A 35 -1.00 -19.55 -43.48
N GLY A 36 -1.96 -18.64 -43.21
CA GLY A 36 -3.38 -18.88 -43.48
C GLY A 36 -4.04 -19.87 -42.51
N GLY A 37 -3.43 -20.09 -41.34
CA GLY A 37 -3.90 -21.05 -40.33
C GLY A 37 -3.37 -22.47 -40.50
N GLU A 38 -2.44 -22.71 -41.43
CA GLU A 38 -1.72 -23.97 -41.52
C GLU A 38 -0.61 -24.03 -40.44
N CYS A 39 -0.64 -25.08 -39.62
CA CYS A 39 0.43 -25.40 -38.66
C CYS A 39 1.06 -26.73 -39.05
N ASP A 40 2.38 -26.74 -39.19
CA ASP A 40 3.16 -27.97 -39.24
C ASP A 40 3.41 -28.54 -37.83
N ASP A 41 3.92 -29.76 -37.76
CA ASP A 41 4.19 -30.44 -36.48
C ASP A 41 5.20 -29.67 -35.61
N ASP A 42 6.16 -28.98 -36.24
CA ASP A 42 7.21 -28.21 -35.56
C ASP A 42 6.65 -26.92 -34.91
N THR A 43 5.81 -26.17 -35.62
CA THR A 43 5.14 -24.97 -35.09
C THR A 43 4.18 -25.30 -33.96
N LEU A 44 3.45 -26.41 -34.06
CA LEU A 44 2.57 -26.87 -32.99
C LEU A 44 3.36 -27.31 -31.74
N ALA A 45 4.49 -28.01 -31.93
CA ALA A 45 5.38 -28.38 -30.84
C ALA A 45 5.98 -27.15 -30.15
N ALA A 46 6.43 -26.16 -30.93
CA ALA A 46 6.94 -24.90 -30.40
C ALA A 46 5.87 -24.13 -29.61
N LEU A 47 4.66 -23.98 -30.15
CA LEU A 47 3.55 -23.32 -29.47
C LEU A 47 3.25 -23.97 -28.12
N THR A 48 3.16 -25.29 -28.09
CA THR A 48 2.89 -26.06 -26.86
C THR A 48 4.01 -25.91 -25.83
N SER A 49 5.27 -25.92 -26.29
CA SER A 49 6.44 -25.75 -25.42
C SER A 49 6.47 -24.37 -24.76
N TRP A 50 6.23 -23.30 -25.53
CA TRP A 50 6.21 -21.94 -25.01
C TRP A 50 5.01 -21.67 -24.11
N GLN A 51 3.85 -22.29 -24.37
CA GLN A 51 2.70 -22.24 -23.49
C GLN A 51 3.01 -22.88 -22.13
N ALA A 52 3.61 -24.08 -22.13
CA ALA A 52 4.04 -24.74 -20.90
C ALA A 52 5.09 -23.91 -20.14
N ALA A 53 6.03 -23.27 -20.85
CA ALA A 53 6.99 -22.37 -20.22
C ALA A 53 6.32 -21.15 -19.56
N LEU A 54 5.27 -20.60 -20.18
CA LEU A 54 4.49 -19.51 -19.60
C LEU A 54 3.72 -19.96 -18.36
N GLU A 55 3.09 -21.14 -18.39
CA GLU A 55 2.39 -21.72 -17.24
C GLU A 55 3.32 -21.90 -16.05
N VAL A 56 4.48 -22.54 -16.25
CA VAL A 56 5.50 -22.70 -15.19
C VAL A 56 5.96 -21.35 -14.66
N LYS A 57 6.14 -20.34 -15.52
CA LYS A 57 6.53 -19.00 -15.09
C LYS A 57 5.42 -18.32 -14.27
N ALA A 58 4.16 -18.45 -14.69
CA ALA A 58 3.01 -17.90 -14.01
C ALA A 58 2.81 -18.55 -12.63
N GLU A 59 2.93 -19.88 -12.53
CA GLU A 59 2.88 -20.60 -11.26
C GLU A 59 3.97 -20.13 -10.30
N ASN A 60 5.21 -20.00 -10.79
CA ASN A 60 6.32 -19.49 -9.98
C ASN A 60 6.07 -18.07 -9.47
N ILE A 61 5.52 -17.19 -10.33
CA ILE A 61 5.17 -15.82 -9.92
C ILE A 61 4.06 -15.87 -8.85
N GLY A 62 3.02 -16.68 -9.05
CA GLY A 62 1.93 -16.82 -8.07
C GLY A 62 2.40 -17.38 -6.72
N LEU A 63 3.36 -18.30 -6.71
CA LEU A 63 4.00 -18.80 -5.49
C LEU A 63 4.76 -17.70 -4.75
N VAL A 64 5.51 -16.86 -5.48
CA VAL A 64 6.22 -15.71 -4.91
C VAL A 64 5.24 -14.67 -4.37
N GLU A 65 4.17 -14.37 -5.10
CA GLU A 65 3.12 -13.45 -4.66
C GLU A 65 2.48 -13.92 -3.35
N ARG A 66 1.98 -15.18 -3.30
CA ARG A 66 1.36 -15.73 -2.08
C ARG A 66 2.29 -15.70 -0.87
N ARG A 67 3.59 -15.94 -1.09
CA ARG A 67 4.59 -15.81 -0.02
C ARG A 67 4.69 -14.37 0.47
N ILE A 68 4.81 -13.41 -0.45
CA ILE A 68 4.90 -11.98 -0.11
C ILE A 68 3.62 -11.51 0.59
N GLU A 69 2.44 -11.94 0.13
CA GLU A 69 1.16 -11.63 0.78
C GLU A 69 1.12 -12.13 2.23
N ALA A 70 1.55 -13.37 2.47
CA ALA A 70 1.64 -13.94 3.81
C ALA A 70 2.63 -13.15 4.69
N GLU A 71 3.78 -12.74 4.15
CA GLU A 71 4.75 -11.88 4.86
C GLU A 71 4.13 -10.50 5.17
N CYS A 72 3.43 -9.88 4.22
CA CYS A 72 2.73 -8.62 4.43
C CYS A 72 1.66 -8.71 5.53
N GLU A 73 0.86 -9.79 5.55
CA GLU A 73 -0.14 -10.00 6.59
C GLU A 73 0.50 -10.18 7.97
N TYR A 74 1.60 -10.93 8.04
CA TYR A 74 2.38 -11.10 9.27
C TYR A 74 2.90 -9.76 9.81
N PHE A 75 3.49 -8.93 8.96
CA PHE A 75 3.98 -7.61 9.37
C PHE A 75 2.86 -6.67 9.82
N ARG A 76 1.71 -6.66 9.13
CA ARG A 76 0.53 -5.88 9.56
C ARG A 76 0.09 -6.24 10.98
N LYS A 77 0.04 -7.54 11.31
CA LYS A 77 -0.31 -8.01 12.67
C LYS A 77 0.69 -7.52 13.73
N ILE A 78 1.98 -7.55 13.43
CA ILE A 78 3.02 -7.03 14.33
C ILE A 78 2.88 -5.52 14.52
N GLU A 79 2.71 -4.77 13.44
CA GLU A 79 2.56 -3.32 13.50
C GLU A 79 1.36 -2.89 14.33
N GLU A 80 0.22 -3.58 14.18
CA GLU A 80 -0.98 -3.31 14.96
C GLU A 80 -0.73 -3.58 16.46
N ALA A 81 -0.13 -4.72 16.79
CA ALA A 81 0.22 -5.05 18.17
C ALA A 81 1.21 -4.04 18.77
N ALA A 82 2.24 -3.65 18.02
CA ALA A 82 3.22 -2.65 18.44
C ALA A 82 2.57 -1.26 18.62
N ARG A 83 1.72 -0.85 17.70
CA ARG A 83 0.94 0.40 17.76
C ARG A 83 0.03 0.44 18.98
N SER A 84 -0.67 -0.66 19.25
CA SER A 84 -1.53 -0.80 20.43
C SER A 84 -0.73 -0.69 21.73
N ARG A 85 0.39 -1.41 21.84
CA ARG A 85 1.31 -1.32 23.00
C ARG A 85 1.86 0.08 23.19
N ARG A 86 2.28 0.75 22.10
CA ARG A 86 2.77 2.14 22.14
C ARG A 86 1.70 3.08 22.69
N LYS A 87 0.49 3.05 22.12
CA LYS A 87 -0.65 3.86 22.58
C LYS A 87 -1.00 3.59 24.05
N ALA A 88 -0.95 2.33 24.49
CA ALA A 88 -1.19 1.98 25.90
C ALA A 88 -0.15 2.60 26.84
N ARG A 89 1.13 2.62 26.44
CA ARG A 89 2.21 3.27 27.21
C ARG A 89 2.08 4.79 27.20
N GLU A 90 1.80 5.41 26.06
CA GLU A 90 1.50 6.84 25.94
C GLU A 90 0.34 7.24 26.86
N ASN A 91 -0.76 6.50 26.83
CA ASN A 91 -1.90 6.73 27.71
C ASN A 91 -1.55 6.55 29.19
N THR A 92 -0.66 5.62 29.52
CA THR A 92 -0.17 5.43 30.89
C THR A 92 0.62 6.66 31.35
N ILE A 93 1.48 7.21 30.50
CA ILE A 93 2.22 8.45 30.79
C ILE A 93 1.24 9.61 31.03
N ILE A 94 0.20 9.76 30.19
CA ILE A 94 -0.82 10.79 30.36
C ILE A 94 -1.55 10.63 31.70
N ARG A 95 -1.97 9.41 32.05
CA ARG A 95 -2.63 9.13 33.34
C ARG A 95 -1.72 9.43 34.52
N LEU A 96 -0.44 9.08 34.45
CA LEU A 96 0.55 9.40 35.50
C LEU A 96 0.71 10.91 35.67
N ARG A 97 0.82 11.67 34.58
CA ARG A 97 0.89 13.14 34.61
C ARG A 97 -0.37 13.75 35.23
N LYS A 98 -1.56 13.26 34.85
CA LYS A 98 -2.84 13.73 35.40
C LYS A 98 -2.97 13.43 36.89
N TYR A 99 -2.62 12.21 37.31
CA TYR A 99 -2.60 11.81 38.71
C TYR A 99 -1.64 12.70 39.53
N LEU A 100 -0.41 12.90 39.04
CA LEU A 100 0.59 13.72 39.72
C LEU A 100 0.15 15.19 39.80
N ALA A 101 -0.45 15.74 38.74
CA ALA A 101 -0.98 17.10 38.76
C ALA A 101 -2.07 17.27 39.84
N GLY A 102 -3.01 16.31 39.95
CA GLY A 102 -4.03 16.31 41.00
C GLY A 102 -3.43 16.20 42.40
N ALA A 103 -2.45 15.32 42.61
CA ALA A 103 -1.76 15.19 43.89
C ALA A 103 -1.00 16.48 44.28
N MET A 104 -0.30 17.12 43.32
CA MET A 104 0.39 18.38 43.54
C MET A 104 -0.57 19.53 43.86
N GLN A 105 -1.75 19.57 43.21
CA GLN A 105 -2.81 20.53 43.53
C GLN A 105 -3.34 20.34 44.94
N MET A 106 -3.67 19.10 45.34
CA MET A 106 -4.16 18.80 46.69
C MET A 106 -3.12 19.11 47.77
N ALA A 107 -1.84 18.86 47.49
CA ALA A 107 -0.75 19.15 48.42
C ALA A 107 -0.32 20.63 48.46
N GLY A 108 -0.84 21.47 47.54
CA GLY A 108 -0.41 22.87 47.41
C GLY A 108 1.03 23.05 46.88
N THR A 109 1.66 22.00 46.37
CA THR A 109 3.07 22.02 45.93
C THR A 109 3.17 22.43 44.47
N LYS A 110 3.81 23.58 44.20
CA LYS A 110 3.94 24.11 42.83
C LYS A 110 5.11 23.52 42.03
N SER A 111 6.16 23.06 42.70
CA SER A 111 7.36 22.53 42.04
C SER A 111 8.04 21.47 42.91
N ILE A 112 8.49 20.39 42.30
CA ILE A 112 9.28 19.32 42.91
C ILE A 112 10.55 19.16 42.06
N LYS A 113 11.71 19.41 42.68
CA LYS A 113 13.02 19.18 42.05
C LYS A 113 13.63 17.92 42.65
N ARG A 114 14.16 17.05 41.78
CA ARG A 114 14.94 15.90 42.24
C ARG A 114 16.36 16.35 42.57
N ASN A 115 16.91 15.86 43.68
CA ASN A 115 18.24 16.24 44.17
C ASN A 115 19.37 15.87 43.18
N ASP A 116 19.20 14.81 42.39
CA ASP A 116 20.18 14.34 41.40
C ASP A 116 20.16 15.15 40.09
N GLY A 117 19.30 16.18 39.96
CA GLY A 117 19.22 17.05 38.78
C GLY A 117 18.60 16.44 37.52
N LEU A 118 18.27 15.14 37.51
CA LEU A 118 17.83 14.42 36.32
C LEU A 118 16.53 14.95 35.69
N PHE A 119 15.62 15.47 36.52
CA PHE A 119 14.39 16.13 36.07
C PHE A 119 13.81 17.03 37.16
N SER A 120 12.97 17.97 36.74
CA SER A 120 12.14 18.77 37.63
C SER A 120 10.68 18.70 37.17
N ILE A 121 9.76 18.72 38.13
CA ILE A 121 8.31 18.70 37.89
C ILE A 121 7.75 20.01 38.39
N SER A 122 7.10 20.76 37.51
CA SER A 122 6.39 21.99 37.87
C SER A 122 4.93 21.84 37.50
N LEU A 123 4.04 22.26 38.40
CA LEU A 123 2.62 22.39 38.11
C LEU A 123 2.41 23.72 37.40
N VAL A 124 1.97 23.66 36.14
CA VAL A 124 1.70 24.82 35.31
C VAL A 124 0.20 24.94 35.12
N ASN A 125 -0.31 26.17 35.07
CA ASN A 125 -1.72 26.41 34.78
C ASN A 125 -2.05 25.93 33.36
N GLY A 126 -3.28 25.44 33.19
CA GLY A 126 -3.81 25.12 31.87
C GLY A 126 -3.74 26.36 30.96
N ARG A 127 -3.48 26.14 29.67
CA ARG A 127 -3.59 27.21 28.69
C ARG A 127 -5.06 27.55 28.50
N GLU A 128 -5.36 28.84 28.34
CA GLU A 128 -6.70 29.28 27.96
C GLU A 128 -7.03 28.69 26.59
N SER A 129 -8.13 27.94 26.52
CA SER A 129 -8.68 27.38 25.29
C SER A 129 -10.10 27.89 25.12
N VAL A 130 -10.43 28.34 23.91
CA VAL A 130 -11.80 28.73 23.56
C VAL A 130 -12.62 27.46 23.41
N GLU A 131 -13.51 27.18 24.37
CA GLU A 131 -14.58 26.21 24.20
C GLU A 131 -15.79 26.91 23.56
N ILE A 132 -16.30 26.34 22.49
CA ILE A 132 -17.47 26.84 21.78
C ILE A 132 -18.67 26.02 22.24
N ASP A 133 -19.54 26.63 23.05
CA ASP A 133 -20.76 25.97 23.54
C ASP A 133 -21.85 25.87 22.46
N ASP A 134 -21.97 26.89 21.60
CA ASP A 134 -23.00 26.98 20.58
C ASP A 134 -22.51 27.79 19.38
N THR A 135 -22.29 27.11 18.25
CA THR A 135 -21.77 27.72 17.01
C THR A 135 -22.76 28.69 16.38
N ALA A 136 -24.08 28.55 16.63
CA ALA A 136 -25.10 29.40 16.01
C ALA A 136 -25.20 30.79 16.66
N LYS A 137 -24.67 30.94 17.87
CA LYS A 137 -24.60 32.23 18.58
C LYS A 137 -23.30 32.98 18.32
N ILE A 138 -22.36 32.36 17.62
CA ILE A 138 -21.10 33.02 17.27
C ILE A 138 -21.38 34.03 16.16
N PRO A 139 -20.98 35.29 16.33
CA PRO A 139 -21.02 36.28 15.27
C PRO A 139 -20.29 35.78 14.00
N MET A 140 -20.89 35.99 12.82
CA MET A 140 -20.35 35.47 11.55
C MET A 140 -18.94 36.00 11.21
N ASP A 141 -18.54 37.13 11.78
CA ASP A 141 -17.19 37.71 11.71
C ASP A 141 -16.11 36.86 12.38
N LEU A 142 -16.48 35.92 13.24
CA LEU A 142 -15.57 34.96 13.89
C LEU A 142 -15.71 33.53 13.34
N CYS A 143 -16.55 33.34 12.31
CA CYS A 143 -16.77 32.04 11.67
C CYS A 143 -16.12 31.99 10.29
N GLU A 144 -15.37 30.93 10.03
CA GLU A 144 -14.87 30.64 8.68
C GLU A 144 -15.96 29.90 7.88
N ILE A 145 -16.41 30.50 6.77
CA ILE A 145 -17.40 29.90 5.88
C ILE A 145 -16.67 29.07 4.83
N VAL A 146 -16.73 27.74 4.97
CA VAL A 146 -16.12 26.80 4.02
C VAL A 146 -17.20 26.19 3.13
N GLU A 147 -17.39 26.73 1.92
CA GLU A 147 -18.23 26.10 0.88
C GLU A 147 -17.45 25.00 0.16
N VAL A 148 -17.76 23.74 0.45
CA VAL A 148 -17.13 22.59 -0.21
C VAL A 148 -17.96 22.16 -1.41
N VAL A 149 -17.64 22.69 -2.60
CA VAL A 149 -18.17 22.20 -3.87
C VAL A 149 -17.38 20.98 -4.32
N LYS A 150 -17.91 19.78 -4.03
CA LYS A 150 -17.31 18.51 -4.48
C LYS A 150 -17.97 18.03 -5.77
N PRO A 151 -17.20 17.70 -6.83
CA PRO A 151 -17.73 17.07 -8.01
C PRO A 151 -18.31 15.70 -7.65
N ARG A 152 -19.55 15.42 -8.08
CA ARG A 152 -20.18 14.11 -7.92
C ARG A 152 -19.67 13.17 -9.00
N THR A 153 -18.52 12.53 -8.74
CA THR A 153 -17.83 11.64 -9.68
C THR A 153 -18.71 10.52 -10.22
N ASP A 154 -19.65 10.01 -9.43
CA ASP A 154 -20.55 8.94 -9.85
C ASP A 154 -21.55 9.43 -10.90
N ALA A 155 -22.19 10.58 -10.66
CA ALA A 155 -23.10 11.21 -11.61
C ALA A 155 -22.38 11.70 -12.88
N ILE A 156 -21.12 12.11 -12.74
CA ILE A 156 -20.25 12.49 -13.87
C ILE A 156 -19.92 11.25 -14.71
N LYS A 157 -19.55 10.13 -14.05
CA LYS A 157 -19.25 8.86 -14.71
C LYS A 157 -20.48 8.31 -15.45
N GLU A 158 -21.66 8.34 -14.84
CA GLU A 158 -22.92 7.92 -15.47
C GLU A 158 -23.21 8.75 -16.73
N ARG A 159 -23.10 10.09 -16.65
CA ARG A 159 -23.32 10.97 -17.81
C ARG A 159 -22.31 10.74 -18.93
N LEU A 160 -21.03 10.58 -18.60
CA LEU A 160 -19.99 10.27 -19.58
C LEU A 160 -20.20 8.89 -20.22
N THR A 161 -20.63 7.87 -19.45
CA THR A 161 -20.97 6.55 -20.01
C THR A 161 -22.24 6.56 -20.86
N ALA A 162 -23.17 7.48 -20.61
CA ALA A 162 -24.37 7.69 -21.42
C ALA A 162 -24.11 8.51 -22.70
N GLY A 163 -22.86 8.86 -23.01
CA GLY A 163 -22.49 9.63 -24.19
C GLY A 163 -22.76 11.13 -24.09
N GLN A 164 -23.03 11.65 -22.88
CA GLN A 164 -23.17 13.09 -22.64
C GLN A 164 -21.80 13.69 -22.32
N GLU A 165 -21.43 14.78 -23.01
CA GLU A 165 -20.20 15.51 -22.71
C GLU A 165 -20.33 16.25 -21.37
N VAL A 166 -19.37 16.02 -20.46
CA VAL A 166 -19.24 16.77 -19.21
C VAL A 166 -17.97 17.63 -19.30
N PRO A 167 -18.09 18.96 -19.41
CA PRO A 167 -16.92 19.85 -19.44
C PRO A 167 -16.03 19.62 -18.21
N GLY A 168 -14.77 19.25 -18.44
CA GLY A 168 -13.79 19.01 -17.38
C GLY A 168 -13.68 17.57 -16.85
N ALA A 169 -14.38 16.60 -17.45
CA ALA A 169 -14.22 15.19 -17.09
C ALA A 169 -14.19 14.29 -18.35
N HIS A 170 -13.28 13.31 -18.37
CA HIS A 170 -13.13 12.35 -19.46
C HIS A 170 -12.98 10.92 -18.90
N LEU A 171 -13.34 9.92 -19.71
CA LEU A 171 -13.16 8.51 -19.36
C LEU A 171 -11.82 8.02 -19.93
N GLU A 172 -10.85 7.76 -19.05
CA GLU A 172 -9.62 7.04 -19.39
C GLU A 172 -9.72 5.58 -18.95
N ARG A 173 -9.30 4.67 -19.83
CA ARG A 173 -9.15 3.25 -19.52
C ARG A 173 -7.73 3.02 -19.05
N GLY A 174 -7.57 2.62 -17.78
CA GLY A 174 -6.26 2.25 -17.23
C GLY A 174 -5.68 0.99 -17.87
N GLU A 175 -4.40 0.74 -17.61
CA GLU A 175 -3.70 -0.45 -18.09
C GLU A 175 -4.37 -1.74 -17.57
N PRO A 176 -4.40 -2.82 -18.38
CA PRO A 176 -4.85 -4.12 -17.92
C PRO A 176 -4.00 -4.61 -16.75
N TYR A 177 -4.63 -4.97 -15.63
CA TYR A 177 -3.97 -5.58 -14.48
C TYR A 177 -4.41 -7.03 -14.34
N VAL A 178 -3.52 -7.89 -13.84
CA VAL A 178 -3.82 -9.30 -13.55
C VAL A 178 -4.42 -9.40 -12.15
N MET A 179 -5.49 -10.18 -12.00
CA MET A 179 -6.08 -10.55 -10.73
C MET A 179 -5.83 -12.04 -10.49
N ILE A 180 -5.05 -12.39 -9.47
CA ILE A 180 -4.84 -13.77 -9.03
C ILE A 180 -5.77 -14.00 -7.84
N ARG A 181 -6.66 -15.02 -7.94
CA ARG A 181 -7.64 -15.38 -6.90
C ARG A 181 -7.25 -16.64 -6.14
#